data_AF-A0AAW2U7M4-F1
#
_entry.id   AF-A0AAW2U7M4-F1
#
_cell.length_a   1.000
_cell.length_b   1.000
_cell.length_c   1.000
_cell.angle_alpha   90.00
_cell.angle_beta   90.00
_cell.angle_gamma   90.00
#
_symmetry.space_group_name_H-M   'P 1'
#
loop_
_entity.id
_entity.type
_entity.pdbx_description
1 polymer ?
#
loop_
_entity_poly.entity_id
_entity_poly.type
_entity_poly.pdbx_seq_one_letter_code
_entity_poly.pdbx_strand_id
1 'polypeptide(L)'
;MYQVMGAPAEEQAGSFREFRSLFLHQFASSKKHRKTELSLFSIQQKEGESLKDYLQRFNTAALEVRSATQEVKASAFAQGLMDGDFFKSLAKKPATKFDVLLARAAKYINMEDAQASKREGKGEKRKENKDENLAKKLKMDFKDKRTCMMSRTKVNDSPRKGIIRMIASGPTGGDSQKARNAQMREAYGIKMKEIMDVEPANDAPLIQFD
;
A
#
# COMPACT_ATOMS: atom_id res chain seq x y z
N MET A 1 9.47 73.19 -21.72
CA MET A 1 9.00 72.18 -22.69
C MET A 1 9.26 70.82 -22.08
N TYR A 2 8.24 70.01 -21.82
CA TYR A 2 8.42 68.65 -21.33
C TYR A 2 8.63 67.72 -22.53
N GLN A 3 9.80 67.09 -22.61
CA GLN A 3 10.07 65.98 -23.52
C GLN A 3 9.24 64.79 -23.03
N VAL A 4 8.28 64.37 -23.85
CA VAL A 4 7.42 63.20 -23.61
C VAL A 4 8.29 61.94 -23.66
N MET A 5 8.38 61.24 -22.53
CA MET A 5 8.88 59.87 -22.48
C MET A 5 7.87 58.98 -23.22
N GLY A 6 8.27 58.43 -24.36
CA GLY A 6 7.47 57.52 -25.16
C GLY A 6 7.04 56.30 -24.37
N ALA A 7 5.74 56.04 -24.37
CA ALA A 7 5.13 54.79 -23.89
C ALA A 7 5.71 53.58 -24.65
N PRO A 8 5.82 52.40 -24.00
CA PRO A 8 6.42 51.23 -24.60
C PRO A 8 5.58 50.77 -25.79
N ALA A 9 6.23 50.63 -26.95
CA ALA A 9 5.64 49.99 -28.11
C ALA A 9 5.21 48.58 -27.70
N GLU A 10 3.90 48.35 -27.77
CA GLU A 10 3.32 47.03 -27.60
C GLU A 10 4.00 46.07 -28.57
N GLU A 11 4.56 45.00 -28.01
CA GLU A 11 5.28 43.93 -28.69
C GLU A 11 4.30 43.11 -29.55
N GLN A 12 3.87 43.68 -30.67
CA GLN A 12 3.18 42.95 -31.72
C GLN A 12 4.21 42.03 -32.38
N ALA A 13 4.01 40.72 -32.24
CA ALA A 13 4.83 39.69 -32.88
C ALA A 13 5.06 40.02 -34.36
N GLY A 14 6.25 40.53 -34.68
CA GLY A 14 6.58 41.04 -35.99
C GLY A 14 6.82 39.89 -36.95
N SER A 15 5.98 39.73 -37.97
CA SER A 15 6.14 38.71 -39.01
C SER A 15 5.93 37.25 -38.56
N PHE A 16 5.25 36.49 -39.42
CA PHE A 16 5.08 35.03 -39.28
C PHE A 16 6.40 34.29 -39.06
N ARG A 17 7.52 34.83 -39.56
CA ARG A 17 8.85 34.24 -39.38
C ARG A 17 9.33 34.29 -37.92
N GLU A 18 9.07 35.38 -37.19
CA GLU A 18 9.43 35.48 -35.77
C GLU A 18 8.51 34.60 -34.93
N PHE A 19 7.20 34.61 -35.23
CA PHE A 19 6.26 33.68 -34.59
C PHE A 19 6.68 32.22 -34.82
N ARG A 20 7.01 31.82 -36.05
CA ARG A 20 7.49 30.46 -36.37
C ARG A 20 8.77 30.13 -35.61
N SER A 21 9.70 31.08 -35.48
CA SER A 21 10.95 30.88 -34.74
C SER A 21 10.68 30.66 -33.25
N LEU A 22 9.87 31.51 -32.63
CA LEU A 22 9.47 31.40 -31.22
C LEU A 22 8.66 30.12 -30.98
N PHE A 23 7.72 29.79 -31.86
CA PHE A 23 6.94 28.57 -31.79
C PHE A 23 7.83 27.34 -31.92
N LEU A 24 8.75 27.27 -32.88
CA LEU A 24 9.65 26.12 -33.02
C LEU A 24 10.62 26.01 -31.85
N HIS A 25 11.09 27.13 -31.31
CA HIS A 25 11.93 27.15 -30.11
C HIS A 25 11.15 26.63 -28.89
N GLN A 26 9.94 27.16 -28.67
CA GLN A 26 9.06 26.73 -27.61
C GLN A 26 8.63 25.27 -27.79
N PHE A 27 8.32 24.84 -29.01
CA PHE A 27 7.93 23.48 -29.32
C PHE A 27 9.09 22.50 -29.15
N ALA A 28 10.30 22.84 -29.64
CA ALA A 28 11.50 22.04 -29.46
C ALA A 28 11.89 21.90 -27.97
N SER A 29 11.73 22.98 -27.19
CA SER A 29 11.91 22.96 -25.74
C SER A 29 10.80 22.20 -25.00
N SER A 30 9.56 22.18 -25.54
CA SER A 30 8.42 21.46 -24.96
C SER A 30 8.43 19.96 -25.24
N LYS A 31 9.32 19.48 -26.12
CA LYS A 31 9.55 18.05 -26.28
C LYS A 31 9.95 17.50 -24.92
N LYS A 32 9.06 16.70 -24.32
CA LYS A 32 9.34 15.98 -23.08
C LYS A 32 10.62 15.17 -23.31
N HIS A 33 11.69 15.56 -22.62
CA HIS A 33 12.97 14.87 -22.73
C HIS A 33 12.74 13.42 -22.33
N ARG A 34 13.27 12.47 -23.12
CA ARG A 34 13.20 11.05 -22.75
C ARG A 34 13.86 10.90 -21.39
N LYS A 35 13.13 10.35 -20.41
CA LYS A 35 13.67 10.08 -19.08
C LYS A 35 14.80 9.05 -19.24
N THR A 36 15.97 9.39 -18.69
CA THR A 36 17.18 8.56 -18.75
C THR A 36 17.20 7.56 -17.59
N GLU A 37 18.01 6.52 -17.67
CA GLU A 37 18.20 5.56 -16.57
C GLU A 37 18.59 6.23 -15.24
N LEU A 38 19.41 7.28 -15.32
CA LEU A 38 19.81 8.10 -14.18
C LEU A 38 18.64 8.74 -13.43
N SER A 39 17.50 8.98 -14.10
CA SER A 39 16.34 9.57 -13.42
C SER A 39 15.72 8.60 -12.42
N LEU A 40 15.90 7.29 -12.57
CA LEU A 40 15.41 6.30 -11.58
C LEU A 40 16.12 6.43 -10.23
N PHE A 41 17.40 6.83 -10.23
CA PHE A 41 18.19 7.03 -9.02
C PHE A 41 17.79 8.28 -8.24
N SER A 42 17.05 9.21 -8.87
CA SER A 42 16.49 10.37 -8.18
C SER A 42 15.26 10.05 -7.32
N ILE A 43 14.69 8.85 -7.48
CA ILE A 43 13.48 8.43 -6.78
C ILE A 43 13.88 7.84 -5.43
N GLN A 44 13.65 8.61 -4.37
CA GLN A 44 13.90 8.19 -3.01
C GLN A 44 12.58 7.92 -2.26
N GLN A 45 12.63 6.94 -1.36
CA GLN A 45 11.59 6.68 -0.39
C GLN A 45 11.57 7.83 0.61
N LYS A 46 10.40 8.44 0.80
CA LYS A 46 10.21 9.58 1.69
C LYS A 46 10.05 9.12 3.13
N GLU A 47 10.29 10.02 4.08
CA GLU A 47 10.05 9.74 5.49
C GLU A 47 8.56 9.47 5.74
N GLY A 48 8.25 8.38 6.45
CA GLY A 48 6.89 7.94 6.72
C GLY A 48 6.17 7.30 5.53
N GLU A 49 6.81 7.16 4.38
CA GLU A 49 6.22 6.50 3.21
C GLU A 49 6.33 4.97 3.31
N SER A 50 5.19 4.29 3.10
CA SER A 50 5.15 2.83 3.08
C SER A 50 5.96 2.26 1.92
N LEU A 51 6.47 1.03 2.06
CA LEU A 51 7.18 0.36 0.97
C LEU A 51 6.31 0.20 -0.28
N LYS A 52 4.99 0.06 -0.09
CA LYS A 52 4.00 -0.08 -1.17
C LYS A 52 3.89 1.19 -1.99
N ASP A 53 3.77 2.35 -1.35
CA ASP A 53 3.61 3.63 -2.03
C ASP A 53 4.89 4.02 -2.79
N TYR A 54 6.05 3.79 -2.16
CA TYR A 54 7.35 3.97 -2.82
C TYR A 54 7.47 3.07 -4.06
N LEU A 55 7.11 1.78 -3.92
CA LEU A 55 7.17 0.83 -5.03
C LEU A 55 6.26 1.24 -6.18
N GLN A 56 5.06 1.73 -5.90
CA GLN A 56 4.13 2.21 -6.92
C GLN A 56 4.72 3.40 -7.70
N ARG A 57 5.26 4.41 -7.00
CA ARG A 57 5.91 5.57 -7.65
C ARG A 57 7.11 5.15 -8.50
N PHE A 58 7.96 4.27 -7.96
CA PHE A 58 9.12 3.78 -8.68
C PHE A 58 8.72 3.03 -9.95
N ASN A 59 7.69 2.17 -9.87
CA ASN A 59 7.23 1.40 -11.04
C ASN A 59 6.68 2.31 -12.14
N THR A 60 5.90 3.35 -11.79
CA THR A 60 5.44 4.35 -12.77
C THR A 60 6.60 4.99 -13.52
N ALA A 61 7.66 5.39 -12.82
CA ALA A 61 8.84 5.96 -13.47
C ALA A 61 9.66 4.93 -14.27
N ALA A 62 9.75 3.69 -13.79
CA ALA A 62 10.45 2.61 -14.48
C ALA A 62 9.77 2.19 -15.79
N LEU A 63 8.45 2.42 -15.93
CA LEU A 63 7.71 2.21 -17.18
C LEU A 63 8.00 3.30 -18.22
N GLU A 64 8.26 4.54 -17.77
CA GLU A 64 8.65 5.63 -18.68
C GLU A 64 10.08 5.44 -19.22
N VAL A 65 10.96 4.80 -18.45
CA VAL A 65 12.35 4.50 -18.84
C VAL A 65 12.46 3.05 -19.36
N ARG A 66 11.89 2.80 -20.56
CA ARG A 66 11.89 1.45 -21.17
C ARG A 66 13.29 0.91 -21.51
N SER A 67 14.28 1.78 -21.66
CA SER A 67 15.67 1.38 -21.96
C SER A 67 16.41 0.76 -20.78
N ALA A 68 15.97 1.02 -19.53
CA ALA A 68 16.67 0.56 -18.34
C ALA A 68 16.63 -0.97 -18.20
N THR A 69 17.80 -1.57 -17.99
CA THR A 69 17.90 -3.02 -17.72
C THR A 69 17.32 -3.37 -16.34
N GLN A 70 17.07 -4.67 -16.12
CA GLN A 70 16.53 -5.15 -14.85
C GLN A 70 17.49 -4.90 -13.68
N GLU A 71 18.80 -4.94 -13.95
CA GLU A 71 19.86 -4.69 -12.98
C GLU A 71 19.93 -3.22 -12.60
N VAL A 72 19.77 -2.32 -13.57
CA VAL A 72 19.72 -0.88 -13.34
C VAL A 72 18.49 -0.52 -12.51
N LYS A 73 17.31 -1.07 -12.86
CA LYS A 73 16.08 -0.88 -12.09
C LYS A 73 16.22 -1.39 -10.66
N ALA A 74 16.79 -2.59 -10.47
CA ALA A 74 17.02 -3.15 -9.14
C ALA A 74 17.99 -2.30 -8.29
N SER A 75 19.07 -1.82 -8.90
CA SER A 75 20.09 -1.00 -8.24
C SER A 75 19.53 0.36 -7.84
N ALA A 76 18.84 1.04 -8.77
CA ALA A 76 18.19 2.32 -8.50
C ALA A 76 17.11 2.19 -7.41
N PHE A 77 16.32 1.12 -7.45
CA PHE A 77 15.32 0.85 -6.41
C PHE A 77 15.97 0.70 -5.03
N ALA A 78 17.02 -0.12 -4.94
CA ALA A 78 17.71 -0.40 -3.68
C ALA A 78 18.42 0.83 -3.12
N GLN A 79 18.99 1.68 -3.98
CA GLN A 79 19.63 2.93 -3.58
C GLN A 79 18.64 3.98 -3.08
N GLY A 80 17.43 3.99 -3.63
CA GLY A 80 16.37 4.91 -3.19
C GLY A 80 15.65 4.49 -1.90
N LEU A 81 15.91 3.29 -1.36
CA LEU A 81 15.25 2.83 -0.14
C LEU A 81 15.75 3.56 1.11
N MET A 82 14.82 3.81 2.03
CA MET A 82 15.15 4.23 3.39
C MET A 82 15.62 3.04 4.23
N ASP A 83 16.39 3.32 5.28
CA ASP A 83 16.76 2.32 6.27
C ASP A 83 15.52 1.64 6.86
N GLY A 84 15.42 0.34 6.66
CA GLY A 84 14.26 -0.44 7.06
C GLY A 84 14.48 -1.95 6.93
N ASP A 85 13.50 -2.74 7.33
CA ASP A 85 13.61 -4.21 7.32
C ASP A 85 13.80 -4.77 5.91
N PHE A 86 13.19 -4.13 4.91
CA PHE A 86 13.37 -4.52 3.51
C PHE A 86 14.78 -4.18 3.01
N PHE A 87 15.28 -2.98 3.30
CA PHE A 87 16.65 -2.59 2.97
C PHE A 87 17.68 -3.55 3.59
N LYS A 88 17.56 -3.86 4.89
CA LYS A 88 18.41 -4.85 5.58
C LYS A 88 18.35 -6.24 4.93
N SER A 89 17.19 -6.64 4.41
CA SER A 89 17.01 -7.90 3.68
C SER A 89 17.79 -7.92 2.38
N LEU A 90 17.79 -6.82 1.63
CA LEU A 90 18.56 -6.66 0.41
C LEU A 90 20.06 -6.61 0.69
N ALA A 91 20.49 -5.91 1.74
CA ALA A 91 21.90 -5.89 2.15
C ALA A 91 22.44 -7.29 2.47
N LYS A 92 21.63 -8.13 3.13
CA LYS A 92 22.00 -9.53 3.43
C LYS A 92 22.03 -10.42 2.19
N LYS A 93 21.07 -10.23 1.27
CA LYS A 93 20.92 -11.04 0.07
C LYS A 93 20.58 -10.13 -1.11
N PRO A 94 21.57 -9.59 -1.83
CA PRO A 94 21.32 -8.70 -2.96
C PRO A 94 20.40 -9.34 -3.99
N ALA A 95 19.52 -8.54 -4.58
CA ALA A 95 18.69 -8.97 -5.70
C ALA A 95 19.22 -8.30 -6.97
N THR A 96 19.77 -9.10 -7.89
CA THR A 96 20.33 -8.60 -9.15
C THR A 96 19.25 -8.31 -10.20
N LYS A 97 18.14 -9.05 -10.17
CA LYS A 97 17.01 -8.87 -11.08
C LYS A 97 15.86 -8.16 -10.39
N PHE A 98 15.24 -7.19 -11.08
CA PHE A 98 14.11 -6.43 -10.54
C PHE A 98 12.93 -7.33 -10.18
N ASP A 99 12.58 -8.32 -11.00
CA ASP A 99 11.45 -9.23 -10.71
C ASP A 99 11.60 -9.98 -9.37
N VAL A 100 12.83 -10.41 -9.05
CA VAL A 100 13.16 -11.07 -7.78
C VAL A 100 13.02 -10.08 -6.61
N LEU A 101 13.41 -8.82 -6.84
CA LEU A 101 13.24 -7.74 -5.88
C LEU A 101 11.74 -7.49 -5.62
N LEU A 102 10.93 -7.38 -6.67
CA LEU A 102 9.48 -7.17 -6.58
C LEU A 102 8.77 -8.29 -5.82
N ALA A 103 9.09 -9.55 -6.15
CA ALA A 103 8.54 -10.71 -5.46
C ALA A 103 8.89 -10.72 -3.97
N ARG A 104 10.07 -10.20 -3.61
CA ARG A 104 10.47 -10.03 -2.21
C ARG A 104 9.74 -8.85 -1.56
N ALA A 105 9.66 -7.70 -2.22
CA ALA A 105 8.97 -6.52 -1.72
C ALA A 105 7.50 -6.83 -1.39
N ALA A 106 6.82 -7.60 -2.25
CA ALA A 106 5.45 -8.06 -2.00
C ALA A 106 5.31 -8.84 -0.69
N LYS A 107 6.29 -9.66 -0.31
CA LYS A 107 6.26 -10.39 0.98
C LYS A 107 6.37 -9.44 2.17
N TYR A 108 7.16 -8.38 2.04
CA TYR A 108 7.34 -7.38 3.10
C TYR A 108 6.11 -6.47 3.23
N ILE A 109 5.53 -6.04 2.12
CA ILE A 109 4.27 -5.27 2.11
C ILE A 109 3.16 -6.06 2.83
N ASN A 110 3.00 -7.34 2.48
CA ASN A 110 2.00 -8.20 3.15
C ASN A 110 2.27 -8.35 4.66
N MET A 111 3.55 -8.38 5.07
CA MET A 111 3.92 -8.45 6.48
C MET A 111 3.60 -7.14 7.21
N GLU A 112 3.87 -5.99 6.58
CA GLU A 112 3.54 -4.66 7.09
C GLU A 112 2.02 -4.49 7.29
N ASP A 113 1.23 -4.85 6.27
CA ASP A 113 -0.24 -4.83 6.32
C ASP A 113 -0.79 -5.77 7.42
N ALA A 114 -0.21 -6.97 7.57
CA ALA A 114 -0.59 -7.91 8.61
C ALA A 114 -0.23 -7.42 10.03
N GLN A 115 0.80 -6.59 10.16
CA GLN A 115 1.15 -5.96 11.43
C GLN A 115 0.22 -4.78 11.74
N ALA A 116 -0.15 -3.98 10.74
CA ALA A 116 -1.09 -2.87 10.89
C ALA A 116 -2.47 -3.37 11.37
N SER A 117 -3.04 -4.37 10.71
CA SER A 117 -4.33 -4.97 11.08
C SER A 117 -4.35 -5.58 12.49
N LYS A 118 -3.24 -6.13 12.98
CA LYS A 118 -3.11 -6.60 14.38
C LYS A 118 -3.10 -5.46 15.40
N ARG A 119 -2.61 -4.28 15.03
CA ARG A 119 -2.61 -3.10 15.91
C ARG A 119 -4.03 -2.54 16.04
N GLU A 120 -4.77 -2.50 14.93
CA GLU A 120 -6.17 -2.05 14.88
C GLU A 120 -7.09 -2.98 15.70
N GLY A 121 -6.98 -4.31 15.51
CA GLY A 121 -7.79 -5.28 16.27
C GLY A 121 -7.47 -5.37 17.77
N LYS A 122 -6.35 -4.81 18.24
CA LYS A 122 -6.04 -4.67 19.67
C LYS A 122 -6.61 -3.40 20.29
N GLY A 123 -7.03 -2.42 19.49
CA GLY A 123 -7.68 -1.20 19.94
C GLY A 123 -9.08 -1.46 20.53
N GLU A 124 -9.85 -2.37 19.92
CA GLU A 124 -11.20 -2.73 20.38
C GLU A 124 -11.19 -3.65 21.60
N LYS A 125 -10.33 -4.69 21.61
CA LYS A 125 -10.26 -5.64 22.75
C LYS A 125 -9.77 -5.03 24.06
N ARG A 126 -9.12 -3.86 24.03
CA ARG A 126 -8.67 -3.16 25.25
C ARG A 126 -9.78 -2.38 25.95
N LYS A 127 -10.89 -2.05 25.27
CA LYS A 127 -12.05 -1.40 25.90
C LYS A 127 -12.94 -2.41 26.62
N GLU A 128 -13.29 -3.52 25.97
CA GLU A 128 -14.14 -4.57 26.57
C GLU A 128 -13.52 -5.24 27.81
N ASN A 129 -12.20 -5.45 27.82
CA ASN A 129 -11.53 -6.10 28.96
C ASN A 129 -11.44 -5.23 30.22
N LYS A 130 -11.56 -3.89 30.12
CA LYS A 130 -11.59 -3.03 31.32
C LYS A 130 -12.94 -3.09 32.02
N ASP A 131 -14.03 -3.12 31.25
CA ASP A 131 -15.39 -3.13 31.78
C ASP A 131 -15.74 -4.49 32.40
N GLU A 132 -15.31 -5.60 31.79
CA GLU A 132 -15.49 -6.93 32.38
C GLU A 132 -14.71 -7.14 33.68
N ASN A 133 -13.52 -6.56 33.81
CA ASN A 133 -12.66 -6.76 34.99
C ASN A 133 -13.12 -5.89 36.18
N LEU A 134 -13.64 -4.69 35.92
CA LEU A 134 -14.35 -3.87 36.91
C LEU A 134 -15.64 -4.55 37.40
N ALA A 135 -16.43 -5.14 36.48
CA ALA A 135 -17.66 -5.85 36.82
C ALA A 135 -17.43 -7.16 37.61
N LYS A 136 -16.29 -7.84 37.39
CA LYS A 136 -15.89 -9.02 38.15
C LYS A 136 -15.37 -8.66 39.55
N LYS A 137 -14.68 -7.52 39.70
CA LYS A 137 -14.16 -7.04 40.99
C LYS A 137 -15.29 -6.66 41.96
N LEU A 138 -16.30 -5.93 41.50
CA LEU A 138 -17.48 -5.58 42.31
C LEU A 138 -18.33 -6.80 42.76
N LYS A 139 -18.29 -7.91 42.01
CA LYS A 139 -19.04 -9.14 42.34
C LYS A 139 -18.32 -10.05 43.33
N MET A 140 -16.99 -9.96 43.44
CA MET A 140 -16.23 -10.67 44.48
C MET A 140 -16.47 -10.07 45.87
N ASP A 141 -16.62 -8.76 45.96
CA ASP A 141 -16.81 -8.06 47.24
C ASP A 141 -18.20 -8.28 47.87
N PHE A 142 -19.22 -8.70 47.09
CA PHE A 142 -20.56 -9.01 47.63
C PHE A 142 -20.71 -10.44 48.16
N LYS A 143 -19.85 -11.37 47.73
CA LYS A 143 -20.02 -12.80 48.02
C LYS A 143 -19.26 -13.28 49.25
N ASP A 144 -18.31 -12.48 49.75
CA ASP A 144 -17.48 -12.82 50.91
C ASP A 144 -18.21 -12.67 52.27
N LYS A 145 -19.36 -11.98 52.32
CA LYS A 145 -20.14 -11.82 53.56
C LYS A 145 -21.16 -12.92 53.84
N ARG A 146 -21.35 -13.91 52.95
CA ARG A 146 -22.41 -14.93 53.10
C ARG A 146 -21.92 -16.32 53.51
N THR A 147 -20.60 -16.52 53.65
CA THR A 147 -19.98 -17.83 53.93
C THR A 147 -19.69 -18.11 55.41
N CYS A 148 -20.04 -17.22 56.34
CA CYS A 148 -19.73 -17.41 57.77
C CYS A 148 -20.87 -18.05 58.60
N MET A 149 -22.06 -18.28 58.04
CA MET A 149 -23.20 -18.79 58.80
C MET A 149 -23.97 -19.83 57.97
N MET A 150 -23.69 -21.12 58.16
CA MET A 150 -24.64 -22.25 58.14
C MET A 150 -23.88 -23.59 58.18
N SER A 151 -23.94 -24.27 59.32
CA SER A 151 -23.44 -25.63 59.53
C SER A 151 -24.61 -26.62 59.59
N ARG A 152 -24.41 -27.86 59.07
CA ARG A 152 -25.27 -29.08 59.13
C ARG A 152 -26.52 -29.06 58.23
N THR A 153 -26.93 -30.12 57.51
CA THR A 153 -27.19 -31.54 57.84
C THR A 153 -27.26 -32.39 56.54
N LYS A 154 -27.24 -33.75 56.64
CA LYS A 154 -27.26 -34.73 55.53
C LYS A 154 -28.68 -35.14 55.09
N VAL A 155 -28.92 -35.39 53.79
CA VAL A 155 -29.70 -36.55 53.27
C VAL A 155 -29.49 -36.75 51.75
N ASN A 156 -29.57 -38.01 51.31
CA ASN A 156 -29.44 -38.49 49.93
C ASN A 156 -30.71 -38.23 49.10
N ASP A 157 -30.58 -37.97 47.80
CA ASP A 157 -31.60 -38.34 46.80
C ASP A 157 -31.02 -38.46 45.38
N SER A 158 -31.63 -39.36 44.59
CA SER A 158 -31.15 -40.01 43.35
C SER A 158 -31.17 -39.12 42.06
N PRO A 159 -30.54 -39.55 40.93
CA PRO A 159 -30.17 -38.66 39.83
C PRO A 159 -31.34 -38.35 38.88
N ARG A 160 -31.66 -37.07 38.69
CA ARG A 160 -32.61 -36.62 37.66
C ARG A 160 -31.92 -36.59 36.28
N LYS A 161 -32.27 -37.57 35.44
CA LYS A 161 -32.07 -37.57 33.98
C LYS A 161 -32.70 -36.31 33.38
N GLY A 162 -31.86 -35.38 32.91
CA GLY A 162 -32.25 -34.28 32.04
C GLY A 162 -31.46 -34.39 30.74
N ILE A 163 -32.13 -34.83 29.67
CA ILE A 163 -31.57 -34.90 28.32
C ILE A 163 -31.39 -33.47 27.82
N ILE A 164 -30.16 -32.99 27.70
CA ILE A 164 -29.86 -31.79 26.91
C ILE A 164 -30.02 -32.19 25.45
N ARG A 165 -31.10 -31.72 24.82
CA ARG A 165 -31.33 -31.82 23.39
C ARG A 165 -30.27 -30.97 22.69
N MET A 166 -29.33 -31.59 21.96
CA MET A 166 -28.47 -30.83 21.04
C MET A 166 -29.37 -30.24 19.95
N ILE A 167 -29.52 -28.91 19.95
CA ILE A 167 -30.08 -28.21 18.79
C ILE A 167 -28.94 -28.19 17.77
N ALA A 168 -28.90 -29.21 16.92
CA ALA A 168 -28.05 -29.23 15.74
C ALA A 168 -28.63 -28.22 14.74
N SER A 169 -28.23 -26.96 14.83
CA SER A 169 -28.30 -25.95 13.76
C SER A 169 -27.68 -24.64 14.24
N GLY A 170 -26.36 -24.54 14.10
CA GLY A 170 -25.67 -23.27 13.96
C GLY A 170 -24.74 -23.39 12.76
N PRO A 171 -24.69 -22.43 11.82
CA PRO A 171 -23.78 -22.49 10.68
C PRO A 171 -22.33 -22.42 11.19
N THR A 172 -21.71 -23.58 11.33
CA THR A 172 -20.28 -23.72 11.55
C THR A 172 -19.59 -23.51 10.21
N GLY A 173 -18.91 -22.38 10.05
CA GLY A 173 -18.02 -22.21 8.90
C GLY A 173 -17.85 -20.77 8.47
N GLY A 174 -17.44 -19.89 9.39
CA GLY A 174 -16.85 -18.63 8.97
C GLY A 174 -15.62 -18.94 8.11
N ASP A 175 -15.56 -18.36 6.91
CA ASP A 175 -14.48 -18.57 5.96
C ASP A 175 -13.12 -18.41 6.64
N SER A 176 -12.35 -19.50 6.63
CA SER A 176 -10.99 -19.54 7.16
C SER A 176 -10.19 -18.39 6.59
N GLN A 177 -9.30 -17.79 7.38
CA GLN A 177 -8.35 -16.79 6.91
C GLN A 177 -7.59 -17.27 5.64
N LYS A 178 -7.43 -18.60 5.51
CA LYS A 178 -6.87 -19.25 4.32
C LYS A 178 -7.71 -19.02 3.05
N ALA A 179 -9.04 -19.07 3.14
CA ALA A 179 -9.96 -18.80 2.03
C ALA A 179 -9.96 -17.32 1.64
N ARG A 180 -10.00 -16.41 2.62
CA ARG A 180 -9.84 -14.96 2.38
C ARG A 180 -8.50 -14.63 1.72
N ASN A 181 -7.41 -15.25 2.18
CA ASN A 181 -6.08 -15.05 1.59
C ASN A 181 -5.95 -15.67 0.18
N ALA A 182 -6.70 -16.74 -0.14
CA ALA A 182 -6.75 -17.33 -1.47
C ALA A 182 -7.54 -16.44 -2.45
N GLN A 183 -8.71 -15.94 -2.02
CA GLN A 183 -9.52 -15.00 -2.77
C GLN A 183 -8.75 -13.70 -3.06
N MET A 184 -8.03 -13.17 -2.07
CA MET A 184 -7.18 -11.99 -2.27
C MET A 184 -6.03 -12.27 -3.25
N ARG A 185 -5.41 -13.46 -3.20
CA ARG A 185 -4.37 -13.84 -4.17
C ARG A 185 -4.90 -13.89 -5.61
N GLU A 186 -6.09 -14.41 -5.82
CA GLU A 186 -6.74 -14.42 -7.15
C GLU A 186 -7.08 -13.00 -7.61
N ALA A 187 -7.69 -12.20 -6.75
CA ALA A 187 -8.01 -10.80 -7.05
C ALA A 187 -6.77 -9.95 -7.36
N TYR A 188 -5.68 -10.11 -6.60
CA TYR A 188 -4.42 -9.42 -6.87
C TYR A 188 -3.66 -9.98 -8.08
N GLY A 189 -3.77 -11.28 -8.36
CA GLY A 189 -3.24 -11.87 -9.59
C GLY A 189 -3.91 -11.32 -10.83
N ILE A 190 -5.23 -11.12 -10.77
CA ILE A 190 -6.01 -10.46 -11.83
C ILE A 190 -5.62 -8.98 -11.93
N LYS A 191 -5.56 -8.24 -10.82
CA LYS A 191 -5.18 -6.81 -10.81
C LYS A 191 -3.76 -6.58 -11.33
N MET A 192 -2.81 -7.48 -11.04
CA MET A 192 -1.43 -7.36 -11.55
C MET A 192 -1.32 -7.66 -13.04
N LYS A 193 -2.10 -8.61 -13.59
CA LYS A 193 -2.21 -8.79 -15.04
C LYS A 193 -2.82 -7.57 -15.72
N GLU A 194 -3.91 -7.04 -15.18
CA GLU A 194 -4.58 -5.84 -15.70
C GLU A 194 -3.66 -4.59 -15.69
N ILE A 195 -2.77 -4.48 -14.70
CA ILE A 195 -1.75 -3.42 -14.62
C ILE A 195 -0.61 -3.63 -15.63
N MET A 196 -0.30 -4.88 -16.01
CA MET A 196 0.80 -5.22 -16.93
C MET A 196 0.35 -5.34 -18.39
N ASP A 197 -0.93 -5.63 -18.65
CA ASP A 197 -1.51 -5.88 -19.99
C ASP A 197 -2.18 -4.63 -20.60
N VAL A 198 -1.75 -3.41 -20.21
CA VAL A 198 -2.12 -2.20 -20.94
C VAL A 198 -1.43 -2.21 -22.31
N GLU A 199 -2.06 -2.90 -23.26
CA GLU A 199 -1.85 -2.80 -24.71
C GLU A 199 -1.80 -1.31 -25.09
N PRO A 200 -0.68 -0.80 -25.63
CA PRO A 200 -0.67 0.55 -26.16
C PRO A 200 -1.55 0.54 -27.41
N ALA A 201 -2.63 1.32 -27.40
CA ALA A 201 -3.38 1.67 -28.61
C ALA A 201 -2.43 2.34 -29.61
N ASN A 202 -1.77 1.52 -30.43
CA ASN A 202 -0.97 1.92 -31.58
C ASN A 202 -1.87 1.95 -32.80
N ASP A 203 -2.80 2.90 -32.84
CA ASP A 203 -3.50 3.31 -34.06
C ASP A 203 -3.19 4.79 -34.30
N ALA A 204 -1.91 5.10 -34.54
CA ALA A 204 -1.50 6.37 -35.10
C ALA A 204 -1.14 6.12 -36.58
N PRO A 205 -1.83 6.73 -37.56
CA PRO A 205 -1.52 6.53 -38.96
C PRO A 205 -0.11 7.08 -39.25
N LEU A 206 0.70 6.27 -39.94
CA LEU A 206 1.95 6.69 -40.56
C LEU A 206 1.64 7.81 -41.55
N ILE A 207 2.04 9.04 -41.20
CA ILE A 207 2.07 10.14 -42.16
C ILE A 207 3.16 9.81 -43.17
N GLN A 208 2.76 9.33 -44.34
CA GLN A 208 3.62 9.26 -45.51
C GLN A 208 3.84 10.69 -46.01
N PHE A 209 5.10 11.06 -46.16
CA PHE A 209 5.49 12.29 -46.85
C PHE A 209 5.68 11.94 -48.33
N ASP A 210 4.82 12.51 -49.18
CA ASP A 210 5.07 12.67 -50.61
C ASP A 210 5.97 13.89 -50.87
#